data_AF-A0A8B6FXQ1-F1
#
_entry.id   AF-A0A8B6FXQ1-F1
#
_cell.length_a   1.000
_cell.length_b   1.000
_cell.length_c   1.000
_cell.angle_alpha   90.00
_cell.angle_beta   90.00
_cell.angle_gamma   90.00
#
_symmetry.space_group_name_H-M   'P 1'
#
loop_
_entity.id
_entity.type
_entity.pdbx_description
1 polymer ?
#
loop_
_entity_poly.entity_id
_entity_poly.type
_entity_poly.pdbx_seq_one_letter_code
_entity_poly.pdbx_strand_id
1 'polypeptide(L)'
;MKIVVVGSSHVRRLGTFIYNRPALHNFNLMNCEVKCLGIGGGKVSNSDHVQTILSFIEKNRPEHVIVHIGGNDLDILGASEDTTEELGLRLILLSQTLTTRFEIKSVTICQLLPRESTRVIASNVYNDLVIKTNRFLKAQIKDQPHCRYWKITG
;
A
#
# COMPACT_ATOMS: atom_id res chain seq x y z
N MET A 1 3.46 -16.90 11.89
CA MET A 1 3.23 -15.46 11.66
C MET A 1 2.33 -15.28 10.45
N LYS A 2 1.29 -14.46 10.55
CA LYS A 2 0.36 -14.18 9.44
C LYS A 2 0.51 -12.77 8.90
N ILE A 3 0.78 -12.66 7.61
CA ILE A 3 1.00 -11.39 6.92
C ILE A 3 -0.06 -11.24 5.82
N VAL A 4 -0.69 -10.08 5.77
CA VAL A 4 -1.52 -9.70 4.62
C VAL A 4 -0.86 -8.56 3.87
N VAL A 5 -0.71 -8.72 2.55
CA VAL A 5 -0.31 -7.67 1.63
C VAL A 5 -1.54 -7.17 0.90
N VAL A 6 -1.88 -5.89 1.04
CA VAL A 6 -2.99 -5.25 0.32
C VAL A 6 -2.47 -4.18 -0.62
N GLY A 7 -3.12 -4.03 -1.77
CA GLY A 7 -2.73 -2.97 -2.68
C GLY A 7 -3.45 -2.94 -4.01
N SER A 8 -2.78 -2.32 -4.97
CA SER A 8 -3.26 -2.21 -6.35
C SER A 8 -2.99 -3.48 -7.17
N SER A 9 -3.11 -3.38 -8.50
CA SER A 9 -2.76 -4.45 -9.44
C SER A 9 -1.34 -5.02 -9.28
N HIS A 10 -0.39 -4.26 -8.72
CA HIS A 10 0.95 -4.75 -8.41
C HIS A 10 0.92 -5.85 -7.35
N VAL A 11 0.13 -5.68 -6.29
CA VAL A 11 -0.03 -6.70 -5.23
C VAL A 11 -0.75 -7.93 -5.76
N ARG A 12 -1.70 -7.77 -6.70
CA ARG A 12 -2.36 -8.91 -7.35
C ARG A 12 -1.37 -9.80 -8.10
N ARG A 13 -0.48 -9.17 -8.88
CA ARG A 13 0.58 -9.85 -9.61
C ARG A 13 1.60 -10.48 -8.66
N LEU A 14 1.99 -9.77 -7.60
CA LEU A 14 2.88 -10.29 -6.57
C LEU A 14 2.29 -11.55 -5.90
N GLY A 15 1.02 -11.53 -5.52
CA GLY A 15 0.36 -12.71 -4.95
C GLY A 15 0.41 -13.90 -5.89
N THR A 16 0.13 -13.69 -7.18
CA THR A 16 0.23 -14.74 -8.21
C THR A 16 1.65 -15.30 -8.31
N PHE A 17 2.66 -14.44 -8.21
CA PHE A 17 4.08 -14.83 -8.25
C PHE A 17 4.52 -15.60 -7.00
N ILE A 18 4.14 -15.14 -5.80
CA ILE A 18 4.54 -15.77 -4.53
C ILE A 18 3.92 -17.16 -4.37
N TYR A 19 2.71 -17.40 -4.90
CA TYR A 19 2.11 -18.74 -4.85
C TYR A 19 2.82 -19.78 -5.75
N ASN A 20 3.80 -19.37 -6.56
CA ASN A 20 4.72 -20.30 -7.20
C ASN A 20 5.79 -20.77 -6.19
N ARG A 21 5.84 -22.08 -5.89
CA ARG A 21 6.70 -22.67 -4.83
C ARG A 21 8.16 -22.19 -4.78
N PRO A 22 8.89 -21.99 -5.89
CA PRO A 22 10.28 -21.49 -5.83
C PRO A 22 10.39 -20.11 -5.16
N ALA A 23 9.38 -19.26 -5.31
CA ALA A 23 9.39 -17.91 -4.74
C ALA A 23 9.35 -17.93 -3.20
N LEU A 24 8.55 -18.82 -2.59
CA LEU A 24 8.45 -18.92 -1.13
C LEU A 24 9.80 -19.25 -0.46
N HIS A 25 10.58 -20.11 -1.09
CA HIS A 25 11.92 -20.45 -0.63
C HIS A 25 12.88 -19.26 -0.79
N ASN A 26 12.90 -18.64 -1.97
CA ASN A 26 13.81 -17.53 -2.28
C ASN A 26 13.55 -16.28 -1.42
N PHE A 27 12.32 -16.07 -0.97
CA PHE A 27 11.96 -14.98 -0.06
C PHE A 27 11.98 -15.39 1.43
N ASN A 28 12.40 -16.61 1.76
CA ASN A 28 12.41 -17.15 3.12
C ASN A 28 11.04 -17.03 3.83
N LEU A 29 9.96 -17.27 3.09
CA LEU A 29 8.57 -17.15 3.56
C LEU A 29 7.98 -18.47 4.06
N MET A 30 8.78 -19.53 4.16
CA MET A 30 8.31 -20.89 4.49
C MET A 30 7.58 -21.00 5.83
N ASN A 31 7.90 -20.12 6.79
CA ASN A 31 7.28 -20.08 8.12
C ASN A 31 6.21 -18.98 8.27
N CYS A 32 5.79 -18.36 7.16
CA CYS A 32 4.84 -17.25 7.13
C CYS A 32 3.59 -17.62 6.32
N GLU A 33 2.40 -17.43 6.89
CA GLU A 33 1.16 -17.44 6.10
C GLU A 33 1.02 -16.06 5.44
N VAL A 34 1.37 -15.96 4.16
CA VAL A 34 1.22 -14.73 3.37
C VAL A 34 -0.03 -14.79 2.51
N LYS A 35 -0.88 -13.77 2.63
CA LYS A 35 -2.05 -13.57 1.78
C LYS A 35 -1.99 -12.24 1.07
N CYS A 36 -2.41 -12.21 -0.19
CA CYS A 36 -2.40 -11.01 -1.01
C CYS A 36 -3.80 -10.63 -1.45
N LEU A 37 -4.14 -9.35 -1.30
CA LEU A 37 -5.33 -8.72 -1.89
C LEU A 37 -4.87 -7.59 -2.79
N GLY A 38 -4.99 -7.77 -4.10
CA GLY A 38 -4.73 -6.71 -5.08
C GLY A 38 -5.99 -6.30 -5.83
N ILE A 39 -6.36 -5.02 -5.70
CA ILE A 39 -7.51 -4.42 -6.37
C ILE A 39 -7.04 -3.77 -7.69
N GLY A 40 -7.61 -4.20 -8.81
CA GLY A 40 -7.29 -3.61 -10.12
C GLY A 40 -7.66 -2.14 -10.14
N GLY A 41 -6.71 -1.24 -10.45
CA GLY A 41 -6.96 0.21 -10.37
C GLY A 41 -7.20 0.72 -8.94
N GLY A 42 -6.87 -0.07 -7.91
CA GLY A 42 -7.13 0.26 -6.50
C GLY A 42 -6.65 1.66 -6.11
N LYS A 43 -7.51 2.35 -5.37
CA LYS A 43 -7.36 3.73 -4.87
C LYS A 43 -7.75 3.77 -3.40
N VAL A 44 -7.06 4.56 -2.58
CA VAL A 44 -7.44 4.75 -1.16
C VAL A 44 -8.53 5.82 -1.00
N SER A 45 -8.68 6.70 -1.98
CA SER A 45 -9.78 7.67 -2.08
C SER A 45 -11.14 7.02 -2.36
N ASN A 46 -11.16 5.78 -2.86
CA ASN A 46 -12.39 5.04 -3.16
C ASN A 46 -12.83 4.22 -1.93
N SER A 47 -14.02 4.53 -1.40
CA SER A 47 -14.58 3.87 -0.21
C SER A 47 -14.79 2.38 -0.37
N ASP A 48 -15.21 1.91 -1.54
CA ASP A 48 -15.48 0.49 -1.79
C ASP A 48 -14.18 -0.32 -1.79
N HIS A 49 -13.11 0.26 -2.32
CA HIS A 49 -11.77 -0.33 -2.26
C HIS A 49 -11.26 -0.43 -0.82
N VAL A 50 -11.44 0.63 -0.02
CA VAL A 50 -11.07 0.62 1.39
C VAL A 50 -11.90 -0.42 2.14
N GLN A 51 -13.22 -0.46 1.95
CA GLN A 51 -14.09 -1.44 2.59
C GLN A 51 -13.70 -2.88 2.22
N THR A 52 -13.35 -3.12 0.95
CA THR A 52 -12.84 -4.43 0.50
C THR A 52 -11.56 -4.82 1.24
N ILE A 53 -10.64 -3.88 1.46
CA ILE A 53 -9.42 -4.10 2.26
C ILE A 53 -9.80 -4.45 3.70
N LEU A 54 -10.66 -3.66 4.34
CA LEU A 54 -11.06 -3.87 5.75
C LEU A 54 -11.72 -5.24 5.94
N SER A 55 -12.67 -5.61 5.07
CA SER A 55 -13.33 -6.92 5.14
C SER A 55 -12.37 -8.09 4.90
N PHE A 56 -11.37 -7.92 4.04
CA PHE A 56 -10.34 -8.94 3.84
C PHE A 56 -9.43 -9.09 5.05
N ILE A 57 -9.07 -7.98 5.71
CA ILE A 57 -8.28 -8.00 6.95
C ILE A 57 -9.08 -8.69 8.06
N GLU A 58 -10.33 -8.32 8.26
CA GLU A 58 -11.24 -8.91 9.25
C GLU A 58 -11.37 -10.43 9.08
N LYS A 59 -11.57 -10.89 7.84
CA LYS A 59 -11.68 -12.32 7.51
C LYS A 59 -10.38 -13.08 7.83
N ASN A 60 -9.23 -12.47 7.63
CA ASN A 60 -7.95 -13.18 7.69
C ASN A 60 -7.23 -13.02 9.04
N ARG A 61 -7.55 -12.00 9.83
CA ARG A 61 -6.94 -11.69 11.14
C ARG A 61 -5.40 -11.78 11.11
N PRO A 62 -4.72 -10.99 10.26
CA PRO A 62 -3.26 -11.00 10.20
C PRO A 62 -2.64 -10.36 11.44
N GLU A 63 -1.38 -10.69 11.72
CA GLU A 63 -0.59 -9.99 12.74
C GLU A 63 0.06 -8.73 12.16
N HIS A 64 0.43 -8.77 10.88
CA HIS A 64 1.09 -7.68 10.18
C HIS A 64 0.42 -7.41 8.83
N VAL A 65 0.33 -6.13 8.46
CA VAL A 65 -0.23 -5.70 7.18
C VAL A 65 0.79 -4.89 6.39
N ILE A 66 0.93 -5.18 5.10
CA ILE A 66 1.75 -4.42 4.16
C ILE A 66 0.81 -3.75 3.15
N VAL A 67 0.90 -2.43 3.00
CA VAL A 67 0.01 -1.61 2.18
C VAL A 67 0.79 -1.03 1.01
N HIS A 68 0.41 -1.38 -0.22
CA HIS A 68 0.96 -0.83 -1.46
C HIS A 68 -0.17 -0.38 -2.41
N ILE A 69 -0.78 0.76 -2.05
CA ILE A 69 -1.88 1.44 -2.76
C ILE A 69 -1.64 2.95 -2.72
N GLY A 70 -2.30 3.73 -3.57
CA GLY A 70 -2.15 5.19 -3.64
C GLY A 70 -1.65 5.69 -4.99
N GLY A 71 -0.90 4.86 -5.71
CA GLY A 71 -0.34 5.28 -7.01
C GLY A 71 -1.39 5.59 -8.08
N ASN A 72 -2.64 5.12 -7.96
CA ASN A 72 -3.71 5.49 -8.90
C ASN A 72 -4.51 6.72 -8.45
N ASP A 73 -4.35 7.14 -7.20
CA ASP A 73 -4.94 8.36 -6.66
C ASP A 73 -4.22 9.60 -7.22
N LEU A 74 -2.93 9.46 -7.56
CA LEU A 74 -2.12 10.52 -8.19
C LEU A 74 -2.27 10.63 -9.71
N ASP A 75 -2.74 9.58 -10.39
CA ASP A 75 -2.91 9.56 -11.86
C ASP A 75 -4.32 10.04 -12.24
N ILE A 76 -4.62 11.31 -11.90
CA ILE A 76 -5.90 11.98 -12.15
C ILE A 76 -5.68 13.40 -12.70
N LEU A 77 -6.64 13.91 -13.46
CA LEU A 77 -6.59 15.29 -13.94
C LEU A 77 -6.63 16.27 -12.76
N GLY A 78 -5.78 17.31 -12.82
CA GLY A 78 -5.71 18.34 -11.78
C GLY A 78 -5.03 17.89 -10.49
N ALA A 79 -4.36 16.73 -10.46
CA ALA A 79 -3.59 16.29 -9.29
C ALA A 79 -2.55 17.35 -8.89
N SER A 80 -2.55 17.70 -7.61
CA SER A 80 -1.78 18.81 -7.05
C SER A 80 -1.03 18.40 -5.78
N GLU A 81 -0.42 19.38 -5.11
CA GLU A 81 0.16 19.20 -3.79
C GLU A 81 -0.88 18.83 -2.74
N ASP A 82 -2.09 19.40 -2.80
CA ASP A 82 -3.19 19.03 -1.90
C ASP A 82 -3.56 17.55 -2.07
N THR A 83 -3.58 17.04 -3.32
CA THR A 83 -3.80 15.61 -3.60
C THR A 83 -2.73 14.74 -2.93
N THR A 84 -1.50 15.23 -2.86
CA THR A 84 -0.36 14.53 -2.27
C THR A 84 -0.53 14.39 -0.75
N GLU A 85 -0.86 15.49 -0.07
CA GLU A 85 -1.07 15.50 1.37
C GLU A 85 -2.32 14.71 1.75
N GLU A 86 -3.43 14.91 1.04
CA GLU A 86 -4.68 14.17 1.24
C GLU A 86 -4.45 12.66 1.13
N LEU A 87 -3.75 12.22 0.08
CA LEU A 87 -3.38 10.82 -0.09
C LEU A 87 -2.55 10.31 1.09
N GLY A 88 -1.55 11.07 1.52
CA GLY A 88 -0.72 10.74 2.67
C GLY A 88 -1.54 10.54 3.94
N LEU A 89 -2.41 11.50 4.27
CA LEU A 89 -3.31 11.45 5.42
C LEU A 89 -4.27 10.26 5.36
N ARG A 90 -4.85 9.97 4.19
CA ARG A 90 -5.73 8.80 4.00
C ARG A 90 -5.02 7.48 4.25
N LEU A 91 -3.76 7.34 3.82
CA LEU A 91 -2.97 6.14 4.09
C LEU A 91 -2.64 5.99 5.57
N ILE A 92 -2.34 7.09 6.27
CA ILE A 92 -2.11 7.09 7.72
C ILE A 92 -3.40 6.71 8.46
N LEU A 93 -4.54 7.30 8.09
CA LEU A 93 -5.84 6.99 8.68
C LEU A 93 -6.22 5.52 8.46
N LEU A 94 -5.96 4.98 7.26
CA LEU A 94 -6.12 3.56 6.98
C LEU A 94 -5.24 2.72 7.93
N SER A 95 -3.96 3.07 8.09
CA SER A 95 -3.07 2.38 9.02
C SER A 95 -3.58 2.41 10.46
N GLN A 96 -4.02 3.58 10.95
CA GLN A 96 -4.58 3.73 12.29
C GLN A 96 -5.87 2.93 12.45
N THR A 97 -6.73 2.89 11.43
CA THR A 97 -7.93 2.06 11.44
C THR A 97 -7.56 0.58 11.55
N LEU A 98 -6.54 0.14 10.82
CA LEU A 98 -6.10 -1.25 10.87
C LEU A 98 -5.57 -1.63 12.26
N THR A 99 -4.72 -0.80 12.86
CA THR A 99 -4.13 -1.10 14.18
C THR A 99 -5.18 -1.04 15.29
N THR A 100 -6.07 -0.04 15.29
CA THR A 100 -7.05 0.16 16.37
C THR A 100 -8.26 -0.77 16.27
N ARG A 101 -8.78 -1.03 15.06
CA ARG A 101 -10.00 -1.84 14.87
C ARG A 101 -9.72 -3.34 14.87
N PHE A 102 -8.57 -3.77 14.35
CA PHE A 102 -8.28 -5.19 14.14
C PHE A 102 -7.06 -5.68 14.93
N GLU A 103 -6.55 -4.87 15.87
CA GLU A 103 -5.42 -5.21 16.75
C GLU A 103 -4.16 -5.64 15.97
N ILE A 104 -3.95 -5.06 14.79
CA ILE A 104 -2.78 -5.35 13.95
C ILE A 104 -1.52 -4.86 14.67
N LYS A 105 -0.55 -5.76 14.89
CA LYS A 105 0.70 -5.47 15.60
C LYS A 105 1.58 -4.46 14.88
N SER A 106 1.57 -4.51 13.54
CA SER A 106 2.21 -3.47 12.73
C SER A 106 1.63 -3.36 11.32
N VAL A 107 1.55 -2.13 10.83
CA VAL A 107 1.24 -1.80 9.44
C VAL A 107 2.48 -1.22 8.78
N THR A 108 2.80 -1.68 7.57
CA THR A 108 3.89 -1.15 6.75
C THR A 108 3.30 -0.51 5.51
N ILE A 109 3.49 0.79 5.34
CA ILE A 109 3.13 1.53 4.13
C ILE A 109 4.35 1.53 3.21
N CYS A 110 4.21 0.93 2.03
CA CYS A 110 5.24 0.92 1.01
C CYS A 110 5.34 2.27 0.30
N GLN A 111 6.56 2.62 -0.11
CA GLN A 111 6.82 3.68 -1.06
C GLN A 111 5.93 3.56 -2.31
N LEU A 112 5.36 4.68 -2.77
CA LEU A 112 4.77 4.78 -4.10
C LEU A 112 5.88 4.77 -5.16
N LEU A 113 5.70 3.96 -6.20
CA LEU A 113 6.71 3.75 -7.23
C LEU A 113 6.53 4.74 -8.40
N PRO A 114 7.64 5.26 -8.96
CA PRO A 114 7.57 6.02 -10.20
C PRO A 114 7.09 5.13 -11.35
N ARG A 115 6.59 5.76 -12.41
CA ARG A 115 6.12 5.08 -13.63
C ARG A 115 6.79 5.69 -14.85
N GLU A 116 7.15 4.82 -15.79
CA GLU A 116 7.61 5.25 -17.13
C GLU A 116 6.44 5.83 -17.94
N SER A 117 5.26 5.23 -17.80
CA SER A 117 4.02 5.63 -18.46
C SER A 117 2.84 5.67 -17.49
N THR A 118 1.98 6.66 -17.66
CA THR A 118 0.76 6.92 -16.89
C THR A 118 -0.46 6.95 -17.80
N ARG A 119 -1.66 6.89 -17.23
CA ARG A 119 -2.89 6.80 -18.02
C ARG A 119 -3.54 8.15 -18.28
N VAL A 120 -3.40 9.10 -17.35
CA VAL A 120 -4.18 10.33 -17.33
C VAL A 120 -3.30 11.57 -17.44
N ILE A 121 -2.27 11.68 -16.60
CA ILE A 121 -1.34 12.81 -16.59
C ILE A 121 0.02 12.44 -17.18
N ALA A 122 0.89 13.41 -17.45
CA ALA A 122 2.24 13.14 -17.92
C ALA A 122 3.10 12.45 -16.83
N SER A 123 3.97 11.53 -17.22
CA SER A 123 4.72 10.67 -16.29
C SER A 123 5.71 11.47 -15.42
N ASN A 124 6.29 12.56 -15.93
CA ASN A 124 7.12 13.46 -15.13
C ASN A 124 6.32 14.12 -14.00
N VAL A 125 5.12 14.66 -14.31
CA VAL A 125 4.24 15.26 -13.30
C VAL A 125 3.82 14.23 -12.25
N TYR A 126 3.45 13.04 -12.69
CA TYR A 126 3.15 11.93 -11.78
C TYR A 126 4.32 11.57 -10.86
N ASN A 127 5.52 11.44 -11.42
CA ASN A 127 6.71 11.07 -10.66
C ASN A 127 7.09 12.15 -9.65
N ASP A 128 6.89 13.42 -9.97
CA ASP A 128 7.07 14.53 -9.03
C ASP A 128 6.10 14.42 -7.84
N LEU A 129 4.81 14.15 -8.12
CA LEU A 129 3.81 13.91 -7.08
C LEU A 129 4.17 12.69 -6.22
N VAL A 130 4.63 11.60 -6.83
CA VAL A 130 5.11 10.41 -6.10
C VAL A 130 6.25 10.77 -5.14
N ILE A 131 7.22 11.59 -5.58
CA ILE A 131 8.32 12.04 -4.71
C ILE A 131 7.77 12.85 -3.53
N LYS A 132 6.86 13.80 -3.79
CA LYS A 132 6.22 14.61 -2.76
C LYS A 132 5.45 13.73 -1.76
N THR A 133 4.66 12.76 -2.22
CA THR A 133 3.85 11.89 -1.35
C THR A 133 4.72 11.02 -0.49
N ASN A 134 5.77 10.43 -1.07
CA ASN A 134 6.71 9.61 -0.32
C ASN A 134 7.46 10.41 0.76
N ARG A 135 7.83 11.66 0.46
CA ARG A 135 8.44 12.57 1.44
C ARG A 135 7.47 12.86 2.58
N PHE A 136 6.22 13.19 2.25
CA PHE A 136 5.16 13.45 3.22
C PHE A 136 4.92 12.22 4.12
N LEU A 137 4.68 11.04 3.52
CA LEU A 137 4.48 9.78 4.24
C LEU A 137 5.63 9.48 5.19
N LYS A 138 6.87 9.59 4.72
CA LYS A 138 8.06 9.33 5.54
C LYS A 138 8.14 10.29 6.73
N ALA A 139 7.80 11.56 6.55
CA ALA A 139 7.79 12.54 7.63
C ALA A 139 6.71 12.22 8.68
N GLN A 140 5.48 11.94 8.22
CA GLN A 140 4.34 11.71 9.11
C GLN A 140 4.39 10.36 9.85
N ILE A 141 4.90 9.30 9.22
CA ILE A 141 4.94 7.95 9.81
C ILE A 141 6.01 7.85 10.92
N LYS A 142 7.02 8.73 10.92
CA LYS A 142 8.13 8.68 11.89
C LYS A 142 7.65 8.63 13.34
N ASP A 143 6.55 9.31 13.65
CA ASP A 143 6.01 9.45 15.00
C ASP A 143 4.81 8.52 15.29
N GLN A 144 4.46 7.63 14.35
CA GLN A 144 3.30 6.74 14.48
C GLN A 144 3.71 5.37 15.05
N PRO A 145 3.31 5.01 16.29
CA PRO A 145 3.59 3.69 16.83
C PRO A 145 2.87 2.63 15.98
N HIS A 146 3.52 1.49 15.77
CA HIS A 146 3.01 0.38 14.95
C HIS A 146 2.86 0.65 13.45
N CYS A 147 3.20 1.84 12.94
CA CYS A 147 3.26 2.12 11.51
C CYS A 147 4.72 2.26 11.05
N ARG A 148 5.04 1.68 9.88
CA ARG A 148 6.38 1.75 9.29
C ARG A 148 6.29 2.20 7.84
N TYR A 149 7.22 3.07 7.44
CA TYR A 149 7.42 3.40 6.04
C TYR A 149 8.49 2.49 5.45
N TRP A 150 8.19 1.81 4.34
CA TRP A 150 9.15 0.95 3.65
C TRP A 150 9.54 1.54 2.30
N LYS A 151 10.79 2.03 2.22
CA LYS A 151 11.45 2.36 0.95
C LYS A 151 11.83 1.07 0.24
N ILE A 152 11.24 0.82 -0.94
CA ILE A 152 11.62 -0.33 -1.76
C ILE A 152 12.93 0.03 -2.47
N THR A 153 13.99 -0.69 -2.16
CA THR A 153 15.28 -0.60 -2.87
C THR A 153 15.39 -1.77 -3.83
N GLY A 154 15.56 -1.46 -5.12
CA GLY A 154 15.99 -2.41 -6.14
C GLY A 154 17.51 -2.47 -6.20
#